data_AF-A0A608XBA6-F1
#
_entry.id   AF-A0A608XBA6-F1
#
_cell.length_a   1.000
_cell.length_b   1.000
_cell.length_c   1.000
_cell.angle_alpha   90.00
_cell.angle_beta   90.00
_cell.angle_gamma   90.00
#
_symmetry.space_group_name_H-M   'P 1'
#
loop_
_entity.id
_entity.type
_entity.pdbx_description
1 polymer ?
#
loop_
_entity_poly.entity_id
_entity_poly.type
_entity_poly.pdbx_seq_one_letter_code
_entity_poly.pdbx_strand_id
1 'polypeptide(L)'
;MAKSTKGAKRIKSAAALWVPGTREEVIEGIRLLGDAQRELVRAETEMNDAIGDITARYAPLTESLKKRMSELQSGIQTWCEAHRDELTGNGKVKFANLTTGEVQWRNRPPSVSIRGADNVIELLRRLGLERFIRVKEEINKDAILNEKE
;
A
#
# COMPACT_ATOMS: atom_id res chain seq x y z
N MET A 1 -30.50 36.16 32.90
CA MET A 1 -29.58 35.04 32.60
C MET A 1 -29.30 35.06 31.10
N ALA A 2 -28.23 35.75 30.69
CA ALA A 2 -27.89 35.94 29.27
C ALA A 2 -27.13 34.73 28.73
N LYS A 3 -27.61 34.13 27.62
CA LYS A 3 -26.88 33.09 26.88
C LYS A 3 -25.94 33.78 25.89
N SER A 4 -24.64 33.69 26.15
CA SER A 4 -23.58 34.15 25.26
C SER A 4 -23.51 33.23 24.03
N THR A 5 -23.79 33.78 22.85
CA THR A 5 -23.54 33.16 21.55
C THR A 5 -22.03 33.18 21.28
N LYS A 6 -21.35 32.04 21.45
CA LYS A 6 -19.96 31.87 20.98
C LYS A 6 -19.95 31.97 19.45
N GLY A 7 -19.61 33.15 18.94
CA GLY A 7 -19.39 33.37 17.51
C GLY A 7 -18.32 32.43 16.96
N ALA A 8 -18.56 31.88 15.78
CA ALA A 8 -17.62 31.03 15.07
C ALA A 8 -16.26 31.73 14.97
N LYS A 9 -15.20 31.12 15.53
CA LYS A 9 -13.83 31.61 15.38
C LYS A 9 -13.48 31.55 13.89
N ARG A 10 -13.49 32.70 13.22
CA ARG A 10 -12.88 32.86 11.89
C ARG A 10 -11.42 32.42 12.00
N ILE A 11 -11.09 31.29 11.38
CA ILE A 11 -9.70 30.89 11.16
C ILE A 11 -9.15 31.92 10.18
N LYS A 12 -8.38 32.89 10.67
CA LYS A 12 -7.65 33.81 9.80
C LYS A 12 -6.59 32.97 9.08
N SER A 13 -6.66 32.91 7.75
CA SER A 13 -5.61 32.31 6.94
C SER A 13 -4.28 32.98 7.26
N ALA A 14 -3.20 32.21 7.34
CA ALA A 14 -1.86 32.77 7.45
C ALA A 14 -1.65 33.74 6.27
N ALA A 15 -1.04 34.90 6.54
CA ALA A 15 -0.73 35.86 5.49
C ALA A 15 0.15 35.17 4.44
N ALA A 16 -0.19 35.34 3.17
CA ALA A 16 0.61 34.80 2.08
C ALA A 16 2.00 35.45 2.11
N LEU A 17 3.05 34.62 1.99
CA LEU A 17 4.44 35.07 2.06
C LEU A 17 4.83 35.98 0.87
N TRP A 18 4.12 35.85 -0.24
CA TRP A 18 4.25 36.70 -1.42
C TRP A 18 2.86 37.20 -1.82
N VAL A 19 2.70 38.53 -1.85
CA VAL A 19 1.46 39.20 -2.26
C VAL A 19 1.87 40.31 -3.23
N PRO A 20 1.57 40.17 -4.53
CA PRO A 20 1.88 41.21 -5.51
C PRO A 20 0.95 42.40 -5.32
N GLY A 21 1.51 43.61 -5.36
CA GLY A 21 0.77 44.88 -5.25
C GLY A 21 0.31 45.45 -6.59
N THR A 22 0.88 44.99 -7.70
CA THR A 22 0.62 45.51 -9.05
C THR A 22 0.34 44.40 -10.06
N ARG A 23 -0.25 44.77 -11.21
CA ARG A 23 -0.52 43.81 -12.30
C ARG A 23 0.77 43.27 -12.89
N GLU A 24 1.79 44.11 -12.99
CA GLU A 24 3.12 43.79 -13.51
C GLU A 24 3.83 42.77 -12.61
N GLU A 25 3.74 42.92 -11.28
CA GLU A 25 4.27 41.93 -10.31
C GLU A 25 3.56 40.57 -10.41
N VAL A 26 2.24 40.56 -10.68
CA VAL A 26 1.52 39.30 -10.94
C VAL A 26 2.04 38.63 -12.21
N ILE A 27 2.26 39.39 -13.29
CA ILE A 27 2.76 38.85 -14.57
C ILE A 27 4.15 38.25 -14.39
N GLU A 28 5.07 38.94 -13.70
CA GLU A 28 6.39 38.40 -13.41
C GLU A 28 6.32 37.19 -12.48
N GLY A 29 5.43 37.20 -11.48
CA GLY A 29 5.20 36.05 -10.61
C GLY A 29 4.71 34.82 -11.36
N ILE A 30 3.82 34.97 -12.35
CA ILE A 30 3.39 33.86 -13.22
C ILE A 30 4.56 33.32 -14.05
N ARG A 31 5.43 34.20 -14.55
CA ARG A 31 6.64 33.80 -15.28
C ARG A 31 7.57 32.96 -14.41
N LEU A 32 7.88 33.47 -13.21
CA LEU A 32 8.74 32.81 -12.22
C LEU A 32 8.16 31.48 -11.74
N LEU A 33 6.84 31.42 -11.50
CA LEU A 33 6.15 30.17 -11.16
C LEU A 33 6.30 29.13 -12.27
N GLY A 34 6.13 29.55 -13.53
CA GLY A 34 6.32 28.67 -14.68
C GLY A 34 7.76 28.18 -14.84
N ASP A 35 8.74 29.04 -14.57
CA ASP A 35 10.16 28.67 -14.57
C ASP A 35 10.45 27.64 -13.47
N ALA A 36 10.03 27.91 -12.24
CA ALA A 36 10.20 27.00 -11.10
C ALA A 36 9.51 25.65 -11.33
N GLN A 37 8.31 25.64 -11.94
CA GLN A 37 7.61 24.41 -12.27
C GLN A 37 8.36 23.59 -13.34
N ARG A 38 8.96 24.23 -14.34
CA ARG A 38 9.79 23.55 -15.34
C ARG A 38 11.06 22.97 -14.72
N GLU A 39 11.71 23.70 -13.82
CA GLU A 39 12.89 23.22 -13.11
C GLU A 39 12.57 22.03 -12.20
N LEU A 40 11.44 22.07 -11.49
CA LEU A 40 10.95 20.95 -10.70
C LEU A 40 10.77 19.70 -11.55
N VAL A 41 10.08 19.81 -12.69
CA VAL A 41 9.84 18.66 -13.58
C VAL A 41 11.15 18.10 -14.13
N ARG A 42 12.13 18.95 -14.48
CA ARG A 42 13.45 18.49 -14.93
C ARG A 42 14.16 17.71 -13.83
N ALA A 43 14.21 18.24 -12.61
CA ALA A 43 14.84 17.58 -11.48
C ALA A 43 14.17 16.23 -11.13
N GLU A 44 12.83 16.18 -11.15
CA GLU A 44 12.09 14.93 -10.96
C GLU A 44 12.37 13.90 -12.06
N THR A 45 12.48 14.36 -13.31
CA THR A 45 12.79 13.48 -14.45
C THR A 45 14.19 12.89 -14.31
N GLU A 46 15.20 13.72 -14.05
CA GLU A 46 16.59 13.28 -13.84
C GLU A 46 16.71 12.30 -12.66
N MET A 47 15.99 12.56 -11.57
CA MET A 47 15.91 11.64 -10.43
C MET A 47 15.33 10.28 -10.84
N ASN A 48 14.22 10.28 -11.57
CA ASN A 48 13.56 9.06 -12.01
C ASN A 48 14.40 8.27 -13.01
N ASP A 49 15.11 8.94 -13.91
CA ASP A 49 16.04 8.31 -14.85
C ASP A 49 17.18 7.62 -14.09
N ALA A 50 17.76 8.29 -13.09
CA ALA A 50 18.80 7.70 -12.24
C ALA A 50 18.30 6.49 -11.43
N ILE A 51 17.07 6.55 -10.90
CA ILE A 51 16.42 5.40 -10.24
C ILE A 51 16.23 4.25 -11.23
N GLY A 52 15.83 4.56 -12.46
CA GLY A 52 15.70 3.60 -13.55
C GLY A 52 17.01 2.87 -13.85
N ASP A 53 18.10 3.62 -14.01
CA ASP A 53 19.43 3.08 -14.30
C ASP A 53 19.95 2.19 -13.17
N ILE A 54 19.79 2.62 -11.91
CA ILE A 54 20.17 1.82 -10.74
C ILE A 54 19.36 0.53 -10.71
N THR A 55 18.05 0.61 -10.92
CA THR A 55 17.17 -0.55 -10.94
C THR A 55 17.56 -1.52 -12.04
N ALA A 56 17.81 -1.02 -13.27
CA ALA A 56 18.21 -1.84 -14.41
C ALA A 56 19.56 -2.53 -14.18
N ARG A 57 20.51 -1.86 -13.50
CA ARG A 57 21.82 -2.44 -13.16
C ARG A 57 21.69 -3.63 -12.19
N TYR A 58 20.84 -3.50 -11.17
CA TYR A 58 20.69 -4.54 -10.14
C TYR A 58 19.61 -5.58 -10.47
N ALA A 59 18.73 -5.32 -11.44
CA ALA A 59 17.68 -6.26 -11.83
C ALA A 59 18.23 -7.64 -12.25
N PRO A 60 19.25 -7.77 -13.12
CA PRO A 60 19.79 -9.08 -13.50
C PRO A 60 20.38 -9.85 -12.31
N LEU A 61 21.12 -9.16 -11.44
CA LEU A 61 21.71 -9.77 -10.25
C LEU A 61 20.62 -10.26 -9.29
N THR A 62 19.65 -9.41 -8.98
CA THR A 62 18.56 -9.76 -8.07
C THR A 62 17.70 -10.90 -8.61
N GLU A 63 17.38 -10.92 -9.90
CA GLU A 63 16.66 -12.02 -10.53
C GLU A 63 17.47 -13.33 -10.54
N SER A 64 18.78 -13.27 -10.79
CA SER A 64 19.65 -14.45 -10.71
C SER A 64 19.71 -15.04 -9.30
N LEU A 65 19.80 -14.18 -8.28
CA LEU A 65 19.82 -14.59 -6.87
C LEU A 65 18.47 -15.15 -6.44
N LYS A 66 17.35 -14.53 -6.83
CA LYS A 66 16.01 -15.07 -6.58
C LYS A 66 15.82 -16.45 -7.20
N LYS A 67 16.26 -16.63 -8.45
CA LYS A 67 16.20 -17.93 -9.13
C LYS A 67 17.02 -18.98 -8.37
N ARG A 68 18.26 -18.64 -8.00
CA ARG A 68 19.14 -19.54 -7.24
C ARG A 68 18.56 -19.88 -5.87
N MET A 69 17.99 -18.90 -5.16
CA MET A 69 17.30 -19.11 -3.89
C MET A 69 16.12 -20.07 -4.06
N SER A 70 15.30 -19.89 -5.10
CA SER A 70 14.16 -20.77 -5.37
C SER A 70 14.58 -22.19 -5.71
N GLU A 71 15.64 -22.37 -6.50
CA GLU A 71 16.20 -23.70 -6.82
C GLU A 71 16.69 -24.42 -5.56
N LEU A 72 17.49 -23.73 -4.74
CA LEU A 72 18.01 -24.28 -3.48
C LEU A 72 16.87 -24.59 -2.51
N GLN A 73 15.91 -23.68 -2.37
CA GLN A 73 14.75 -23.88 -1.50
C GLN A 73 13.92 -25.09 -1.95
N SER A 74 13.69 -25.25 -3.25
CA SER A 74 12.98 -26.42 -3.79
C SER A 74 13.73 -27.71 -3.50
N GLY A 75 15.05 -27.74 -3.70
CA GLY A 75 15.88 -28.92 -3.41
C GLY A 75 15.86 -29.30 -1.93
N ILE A 76 16.01 -28.31 -1.04
CA ILE A 76 15.93 -28.51 0.41
C ILE A 76 14.54 -29.01 0.79
N GLN A 77 13.48 -28.40 0.25
CA GLN A 77 12.11 -28.82 0.52
C GLN A 77 11.87 -30.28 0.11
N THR A 78 12.23 -30.66 -1.12
CA THR A 78 12.06 -32.03 -1.61
C THR A 78 12.80 -33.05 -0.74
N TRP A 79 14.03 -32.74 -0.32
CA TRP A 79 14.79 -33.64 0.54
C TRP A 79 14.17 -33.74 1.95
N CYS A 80 13.78 -32.61 2.54
CA CYS A 80 13.13 -32.58 3.86
C CYS A 80 11.75 -33.27 3.85
N GLU A 81 10.99 -33.19 2.76
CA GLU A 81 9.72 -33.91 2.61
C GLU A 81 9.94 -35.42 2.49
N ALA A 82 10.97 -35.87 1.76
CA ALA A 82 11.31 -37.29 1.63
C ALA A 82 11.83 -37.92 2.93
N HIS A 83 12.59 -37.16 3.74
CA HIS A 83 13.17 -37.63 5.01
C HIS A 83 12.37 -37.15 6.23
N ARG A 84 11.10 -36.77 6.03
CA ARG A 84 10.29 -36.15 7.08
C ARG A 84 10.16 -37.04 8.31
N ASP A 85 9.91 -38.33 8.13
CA ASP A 85 9.69 -39.25 9.25
C ASP A 85 10.98 -39.48 10.05
N GLU A 86 12.14 -39.50 9.39
CA GLU A 86 13.45 -39.58 10.06
C GLU A 86 13.74 -38.30 10.85
N LEU A 87 13.56 -37.14 10.23
CA LEU A 87 13.88 -35.83 10.82
C LEU A 87 12.93 -35.44 11.95
N THR A 88 11.70 -35.92 11.92
CA THR A 88 10.67 -35.59 12.93
C THR A 88 10.46 -36.68 13.97
N GLY A 89 11.22 -37.77 13.91
CA GLY A 89 11.03 -38.93 14.78
C GLY A 89 9.64 -39.54 14.65
N ASN A 90 9.19 -39.74 13.41
CA ASN A 90 7.85 -40.19 13.03
C ASN A 90 6.74 -39.23 13.50
N GLY A 91 6.97 -37.92 13.34
CA GLY A 91 6.00 -36.87 13.69
C GLY A 91 5.96 -36.44 15.17
N LYS A 92 6.94 -36.84 15.99
CA LYS A 92 7.06 -36.38 17.40
C LYS A 92 7.38 -34.89 17.52
N VAL A 93 8.18 -34.36 16.60
CA VAL A 93 8.53 -32.93 16.55
C VAL A 93 8.16 -32.34 15.19
N LYS A 94 7.90 -31.04 15.15
CA LYS A 94 7.51 -30.32 13.90
C LYS A 94 8.65 -29.49 13.32
N PHE A 95 9.87 -29.71 13.79
CA PHE A 95 11.05 -28.97 13.39
C PHE A 95 12.26 -29.91 13.33
N ALA A 96 13.23 -29.58 12.49
CA ALA A 96 14.51 -30.24 12.37
C ALA A 96 15.60 -29.16 12.42
N ASN A 97 16.46 -29.24 13.43
CA ASN A 97 17.59 -28.33 13.59
C ASN A 97 18.78 -28.90 12.80
N LEU A 98 19.23 -28.16 11.79
CA LEU A 98 20.42 -28.47 10.99
C LEU A 98 21.56 -27.51 11.42
N THR A 99 22.80 -27.89 11.16
CA THR A 99 23.98 -27.13 11.59
C THR A 99 23.96 -25.65 11.17
N THR A 100 23.35 -25.33 10.03
CA THR A 100 23.29 -23.97 9.46
C THR A 100 21.91 -23.33 9.52
N GLY A 101 20.91 -23.97 10.13
CA GLY A 101 19.56 -23.43 10.21
C GLY A 101 18.50 -24.46 10.60
N GLU A 102 17.27 -24.01 10.80
CA GLU A 102 16.15 -24.86 11.21
C GLU A 102 15.11 -24.96 10.09
N VAL A 103 14.57 -26.18 9.90
CA VAL A 103 13.42 -26.44 9.01
C VAL A 103 12.21 -26.75 9.88
N GLN A 104 11.08 -26.08 9.62
CA GLN A 104 9.83 -26.29 10.36
C GLN A 104 8.70 -26.72 9.42
N TRP A 105 7.97 -27.77 9.80
CA TRP A 105 6.74 -28.17 9.14
C TRP A 105 5.56 -27.42 9.76
N ARG A 106 5.01 -26.46 9.02
CA ARG A 106 3.87 -25.67 9.44
C ARG A 106 2.61 -26.12 8.73
N ASN A 107 1.54 -26.32 9.48
CA ASN A 107 0.20 -26.41 8.91
C ASN A 107 -0.27 -24.97 8.64
N ARG A 108 -0.46 -24.59 7.38
CA ARG A 108 -0.98 -23.26 7.06
C ARG A 108 -2.44 -23.22 7.54
N PRO A 109 -2.87 -22.18 8.29
CA PRO A 109 -4.26 -22.07 8.67
C PRO A 109 -5.13 -22.00 7.40
N PRO A 110 -6.36 -22.55 7.42
CA PRO A 110 -7.26 -22.50 6.28
C PRO A 110 -7.45 -21.06 5.80
N SER A 111 -7.18 -20.80 4.52
CA SER A 111 -7.37 -19.50 3.89
C SER A 111 -8.54 -19.57 2.91
N VAL A 112 -9.39 -18.56 2.91
CA VAL A 112 -10.48 -18.41 1.92
C VAL A 112 -10.03 -17.41 0.84
N SER A 113 -10.17 -17.78 -0.43
CA SER A 113 -9.94 -16.90 -1.58
C SER A 113 -11.26 -16.69 -2.31
N ILE A 114 -11.55 -15.44 -2.69
CA ILE A 114 -12.80 -15.05 -3.35
C ILE A 114 -12.44 -14.50 -4.73
N ARG A 115 -13.10 -15.00 -5.78
CA ARG A 115 -13.01 -14.47 -7.15
C ARG A 115 -14.34 -13.81 -7.51
N GLY A 116 -14.30 -12.59 -8.04
CA GLY A 116 -15.50 -11.83 -8.35
C GLY A 116 -16.28 -11.45 -7.08
N ALA A 117 -15.66 -10.62 -6.23
CA ALA A 117 -16.18 -10.28 -4.91
C ALA A 117 -17.62 -9.75 -4.96
N ASP A 118 -17.97 -8.94 -5.96
CA ASP A 118 -19.29 -8.33 -6.07
C ASP A 118 -20.41 -9.37 -6.27
N ASN A 119 -20.20 -10.34 -7.17
CA ASN A 119 -21.14 -11.44 -7.40
C ASN A 119 -21.32 -12.30 -6.14
N VAL A 120 -20.23 -12.52 -5.40
CA VAL A 120 -20.26 -13.29 -4.15
C VAL A 120 -20.98 -12.50 -3.07
N ILE A 121 -20.78 -11.19 -2.98
CA ILE A 121 -21.50 -10.32 -2.04
C ILE A 121 -22.99 -10.33 -2.35
N GLU A 122 -23.39 -10.21 -3.63
CA GLU A 122 -24.80 -10.29 -4.02
C GLU A 122 -25.42 -11.65 -3.69
N LEU A 123 -24.71 -12.75 -3.99
CA LEU A 123 -25.17 -14.09 -3.65
C LEU A 123 -25.31 -14.26 -2.13
N LEU A 124 -24.36 -13.78 -1.34
CA LEU A 124 -24.43 -13.81 0.12
C LEU A 124 -25.61 -12.99 0.64
N ARG A 125 -25.92 -11.84 0.05
CA ARG A 125 -27.14 -11.07 0.37
C ARG A 125 -28.41 -11.84 0.01
N ARG A 126 -28.47 -12.44 -1.18
CA ARG A 126 -29.63 -13.26 -1.61
C ARG A 126 -29.86 -14.47 -0.71
N LEU A 127 -28.78 -15.09 -0.21
CA LEU A 127 -28.82 -16.23 0.70
C LEU A 127 -29.02 -15.82 2.18
N GLY A 128 -29.13 -14.52 2.48
CA GLY A 128 -29.28 -14.03 3.86
C GLY A 128 -28.05 -14.26 4.75
N LEU A 129 -26.87 -14.47 4.16
CA LEU A 129 -25.62 -14.77 4.86
C LEU A 129 -24.83 -13.50 5.18
N GLU A 130 -25.49 -12.53 5.82
CA GLU A 130 -24.93 -11.21 6.11
C GLU A 130 -23.73 -11.24 7.08
N ARG A 131 -23.60 -12.29 7.91
CA ARG A 131 -22.45 -12.49 8.80
C ARG A 131 -21.09 -12.55 8.09
N PHE A 132 -21.07 -12.84 6.79
CA PHE A 132 -19.85 -12.88 5.98
C PHE A 132 -19.60 -11.59 5.21
N ILE A 133 -20.49 -10.61 5.30
CA ILE A 133 -20.38 -9.32 4.63
C ILE A 133 -19.92 -8.28 5.66
N ARG A 134 -18.77 -7.67 5.40
CA ARG A 134 -18.30 -6.54 6.20
C ARG A 134 -18.83 -5.24 5.62
N VAL A 135 -19.54 -4.45 6.42
CA VAL A 135 -20.07 -3.15 6.04
C VAL A 135 -19.19 -2.04 6.64
N LYS A 136 -18.85 -1.04 5.83
CA LYS A 136 -18.19 0.20 6.26
C LYS A 136 -19.14 1.35 5.96
N GLU A 137 -19.62 2.03 6.99
CA GLU A 137 -20.49 3.19 6.83
C GLU A 137 -19.64 4.45 6.71
N GLU A 138 -19.89 5.24 5.67
CA GLU A 138 -19.22 6.52 5.43
C GLU A 138 -20.27 7.60 5.18
N ILE A 139 -19.94 8.83 5.58
CA ILE A 139 -20.82 9.97 5.41
C ILE A 139 -20.93 10.29 3.92
N ASN A 140 -22.15 10.21 3.38
CA ASN A 140 -22.43 10.61 2.01
C ASN A 140 -22.50 12.14 1.90
N LYS A 141 -21.35 12.75 1.57
CA LYS A 141 -21.22 14.20 1.43
C LYS A 141 -22.07 14.76 0.29
N ASP A 142 -22.28 13.99 -0.77
CA ASP A 142 -23.04 14.43 -1.95
C ASP A 142 -24.55 14.46 -1.67
N ALA A 143 -25.07 13.48 -0.92
CA ALA A 143 -26.46 13.50 -0.44
C ALA A 143 -26.73 14.72 0.45
N ILE A 144 -25.81 15.02 1.38
CA ILE A 144 -25.90 16.21 2.24
C ILE A 144 -25.84 17.52 1.41
N LEU A 145 -25.07 17.54 0.32
CA LEU A 145 -24.99 18.70 -0.56
C LEU A 145 -26.30 18.93 -1.34
N ASN A 146 -26.98 17.85 -1.71
CA ASN A 146 -28.23 17.88 -2.48
C ASN A 146 -29.47 18.12 -1.62
N GLU A 147 -29.45 17.81 -0.32
CA GLU A 147 -30.51 18.13 0.66
C GLU A 147 -30.44 19.58 1.19
N LYS A 148 -29.91 20.53 0.42
CA LYS A 148 -30.02 21.95 0.78
C LYS A 148 -31.46 22.41 0.57
N GLU A 149 -32.12 22.81 1.67
CA GLU A 149 -33.38 23.59 1.66
C GLU A 149 -33.35 24.73 0.64
#